data_AF-A0A522U5G8-F1
#
_entry.id   AF-A0A522U5G8-F1
#
_cell.length_a   1.000
_cell.length_b   1.000
_cell.length_c   1.000
_cell.angle_alpha   90.00
_cell.angle_beta   90.00
_cell.angle_gamma   90.00
#
_symmetry.space_group_name_H-M   'P 1'
#
loop_
_entity.id
_entity.type
_entity.pdbx_description
1 polymer ?
#
loop_
_entity_poly.entity_id
_entity_poly.type
_entity_poly.pdbx_seq_one_letter_code
_entity_poly.pdbx_strand_id
1 'polypeptide(L)'
;MPWLLKNGEVVVNRYQSHLHSDVERLLPEALGQIDPAGRGFLVEEVVFDRVVGETTCVATGPGDQAVYAKRPKRFGPSRFVKNRSPEPCNSVVVILKAGDGEYVLVTAFVGTRPEPEPWDRNATEKSVEFWASHALIWGSEPVIPGTETDKCPW
;
A
#
# COMPACT_ATOMS: atom_id res chain seq x y z
N MET A 1 16.38 -8.49 -16.78
CA MET A 1 16.47 -7.13 -17.39
C MET A 1 16.12 -6.12 -16.32
N PRO A 2 16.69 -4.90 -16.33
CA PRO A 2 16.24 -3.84 -15.43
C PRO A 2 14.76 -3.52 -15.70
N TRP A 3 14.04 -3.11 -14.66
CA TRP A 3 12.72 -2.51 -14.85
C TRP A 3 12.89 -1.07 -15.33
N LEU A 4 11.94 -0.58 -16.13
CA LEU A 4 12.00 0.75 -16.73
C LEU A 4 10.71 1.51 -16.48
N LEU A 5 10.83 2.81 -16.23
CA LEU A 5 9.72 3.75 -16.25
C LEU A 5 9.31 4.07 -17.69
N LYS A 6 8.17 4.76 -17.86
CA LYS A 6 7.63 5.15 -19.17
C LYS A 6 8.64 5.91 -20.04
N ASN A 7 9.49 6.73 -19.43
CA ASN A 7 10.50 7.53 -20.13
C ASN A 7 11.86 6.81 -20.29
N GLY A 8 11.95 5.54 -19.89
CA GLY A 8 13.18 4.73 -19.96
C GLY A 8 14.11 4.86 -18.76
N GLU A 9 13.77 5.65 -17.74
CA GLU A 9 14.56 5.69 -16.51
C GLU A 9 14.53 4.33 -15.79
N VAL A 10 15.69 3.93 -15.26
CA VAL A 10 15.88 2.62 -14.65
C VAL A 10 15.26 2.56 -13.27
N VAL A 11 14.55 1.47 -12.98
CA VAL A 11 14.08 1.12 -11.64
C VAL A 11 14.84 -0.10 -11.15
N VAL A 12 15.38 0.00 -9.95
CA VAL A 12 16.12 -1.08 -9.30
C VAL A 12 15.46 -1.52 -8.01
N ASN A 13 15.58 -2.82 -7.73
CA ASN A 13 15.22 -3.42 -6.46
C ASN A 13 16.48 -3.56 -5.58
N ARG A 14 16.97 -2.45 -5.03
CA ARG A 14 18.22 -2.44 -4.22
C ARG A 14 18.00 -2.57 -2.71
N TYR A 15 16.79 -2.31 -2.24
CA TYR A 15 16.45 -2.32 -0.82
C TYR A 15 15.70 -3.60 -0.43
N GLN A 16 15.52 -3.84 0.87
CA GLN A 16 14.50 -4.77 1.41
C GLN A 16 13.09 -4.26 1.04
N SER A 17 12.81 -4.13 -0.25
CA SER A 17 11.57 -3.60 -0.78
C SER A 17 10.44 -4.46 -0.27
N HIS A 18 9.41 -3.82 0.28
CA HIS A 18 8.24 -4.54 0.73
C HIS A 18 7.38 -4.86 -0.48
N LEU A 19 7.67 -5.99 -1.11
CA LEU A 19 6.86 -6.57 -2.18
C LEU A 19 5.85 -7.51 -1.55
N HIS A 20 4.57 -7.21 -1.75
CA HIS A 20 3.52 -8.18 -1.46
C HIS A 20 3.56 -9.31 -2.51
N SER A 21 3.07 -10.48 -2.13
CA SER A 21 3.12 -11.70 -2.97
C SER A 21 2.62 -11.45 -4.39
N ASP A 22 3.37 -11.97 -5.36
CA ASP A 22 3.07 -11.98 -6.80
C ASP A 22 2.94 -10.61 -7.50
N VAL A 23 3.21 -9.48 -6.83
CA VAL A 23 3.21 -8.15 -7.49
C VAL A 23 4.35 -8.01 -8.50
N GLU A 24 5.45 -8.74 -8.32
CA GLU A 24 6.66 -8.63 -9.14
C GLU A 24 6.40 -8.89 -10.63
N ARG A 25 5.48 -9.81 -10.95
CA ARG A 25 5.09 -10.12 -12.34
C ARG A 25 4.35 -8.95 -13.02
N LEU A 26 3.75 -8.06 -12.23
CA LEU A 26 2.99 -6.90 -12.71
C LEU A 26 3.87 -5.65 -12.87
N LEU A 27 5.04 -5.63 -12.21
CA LEU A 27 5.92 -4.46 -12.18
C LEU A 27 6.37 -3.99 -13.57
N PRO A 28 6.75 -4.85 -14.55
CA PRO A 28 7.14 -4.37 -15.87
C PRO A 28 6.04 -3.55 -16.57
N GLU A 29 4.78 -4.00 -16.49
CA GLU A 29 3.64 -3.31 -17.09
C GLU A 29 3.23 -2.07 -16.29
N ALA A 30 3.25 -2.15 -14.95
CA ALA A 30 2.93 -1.01 -14.09
C ALA A 30 3.95 0.12 -14.25
N LEU A 31 5.25 -0.20 -14.14
CA LEU A 31 6.33 0.78 -14.22
C LEU A 31 6.39 1.46 -15.59
N GLY A 32 6.12 0.72 -16.68
CA GLY A 32 6.07 1.27 -18.03
C GLY A 32 4.98 2.33 -18.26
N GLN A 33 4.01 2.46 -17.34
CA GLN A 33 2.96 3.49 -17.40
C GLN A 33 3.28 4.74 -16.56
N ILE A 34 4.25 4.63 -15.65
CA ILE A 34 4.58 5.70 -14.72
C ILE A 34 5.51 6.72 -15.39
N ASP A 35 5.05 7.96 -15.47
CA ASP A 35 5.88 9.11 -15.85
C ASP A 35 6.44 9.77 -14.57
N PRO A 36 7.77 9.75 -14.38
CA PRO A 36 8.36 10.36 -13.21
C PRO A 36 8.25 11.88 -13.20
N ALA A 37 8.18 12.55 -14.36
CA ALA A 37 8.11 14.01 -14.48
C ALA A 37 9.12 14.77 -13.58
N GLY A 38 10.32 14.21 -13.38
CA GLY A 38 11.37 14.78 -12.53
C GLY A 38 11.11 14.73 -11.02
N ARG A 39 10.10 13.99 -10.55
CA ARG A 39 9.73 13.92 -9.13
C ARG A 39 10.67 13.02 -8.34
N GLY A 40 11.20 13.52 -7.22
CA GLY A 40 12.13 12.76 -6.36
C GLY A 40 11.48 11.63 -5.55
N PHE A 41 10.15 11.60 -5.43
CA PHE A 41 9.40 10.56 -4.73
C PHE A 41 8.05 10.38 -5.40
N LEU A 42 7.68 9.15 -5.69
CA LEU A 42 6.46 8.80 -6.42
C LEU A 42 5.61 7.85 -5.60
N VAL A 43 4.30 8.08 -5.61
CA VAL A 43 3.27 7.19 -5.07
C VAL A 43 2.21 7.07 -6.14
N GLU A 44 2.32 6.04 -6.97
CA GLU A 44 1.52 5.86 -8.17
C GLU A 44 0.57 4.68 -7.99
N GLU A 45 -0.70 4.88 -8.36
CA GLU A 45 -1.66 3.82 -8.56
C GLU A 45 -1.81 3.60 -10.06
N VAL A 46 -1.46 2.40 -10.52
CA VAL A 46 -1.58 2.02 -11.93
C VAL A 46 -2.77 1.08 -12.08
N VAL A 47 -3.76 1.50 -12.87
CA VAL A 47 -5.00 0.76 -13.12
C VAL A 47 -4.86 -0.06 -14.39
N PHE A 48 -5.22 -1.33 -14.30
CA PHE A 48 -5.25 -2.31 -15.38
C PHE A 48 -6.68 -2.49 -15.89
N ASP A 49 -6.80 -2.95 -17.13
CA ASP A 49 -8.07 -3.30 -17.79
C ASP A 49 -8.65 -4.65 -17.31
N ARG A 50 -7.96 -5.32 -16.38
CA ARG A 50 -8.28 -6.65 -15.86
C ARG A 50 -7.98 -6.74 -14.37
N VAL A 51 -8.61 -7.69 -13.68
CA VAL A 51 -8.23 -8.05 -12.31
C VAL A 51 -6.81 -8.62 -12.33
N VAL A 52 -5.93 -8.08 -11.47
CA VAL A 52 -4.50 -8.47 -11.39
C VAL A 52 -4.14 -9.18 -10.09
N GLY A 53 -5.04 -9.14 -9.10
CA GLY A 53 -4.92 -9.83 -7.83
C GLY A 53 -6.05 -9.45 -6.89
N GLU A 54 -5.79 -9.53 -5.59
CA GLU A 54 -6.72 -9.13 -4.55
C GLU A 54 -6.10 -8.04 -3.68
N THR A 55 -6.92 -7.12 -3.20
CA THR A 55 -6.51 -6.13 -2.20
C THR A 55 -6.90 -6.57 -0.81
N THR A 56 -6.02 -6.29 0.16
CA THR A 56 -6.25 -6.55 1.58
C THR A 56 -6.63 -5.30 2.36
N CYS A 57 -6.64 -4.11 1.74
CA CYS A 57 -7.19 -2.89 2.31
C CYS A 57 -8.57 -2.67 1.69
N VAL A 58 -9.62 -2.92 2.47
CA VAL A 58 -11.00 -2.95 1.97
C VAL A 58 -11.85 -1.86 2.59
N ALA A 59 -12.86 -1.41 1.86
CA ALA A 59 -13.88 -0.53 2.39
C ALA A 59 -14.72 -1.26 3.46
N THR A 60 -15.04 -0.55 4.53
CA THR A 60 -15.77 -1.04 5.70
C THR A 60 -16.95 -0.15 6.01
N GLY A 61 -17.99 -0.72 6.63
CA GLY A 61 -19.22 -0.02 6.96
C GLY A 61 -19.85 -0.52 8.27
N PRO A 62 -21.08 -0.08 8.55
CA PRO A 62 -21.84 -0.53 9.72
C PRO A 62 -22.00 -2.05 9.71
N GLY A 63 -21.50 -2.72 10.75
CA GLY A 63 -21.55 -4.18 10.90
C GLY A 63 -20.21 -4.90 10.66
N ASP A 64 -19.20 -4.20 10.15
CA ASP A 64 -17.84 -4.74 10.10
C ASP A 64 -17.19 -4.76 11.49
N GLN A 65 -16.48 -5.84 11.79
CA GLN A 65 -15.79 -6.08 13.05
C GLN A 65 -14.38 -5.48 12.97
N ALA A 66 -14.31 -4.16 13.15
CA ALA A 66 -13.05 -3.45 13.18
C ALA A 66 -12.28 -3.71 14.49
N VAL A 67 -10.96 -3.86 14.39
CA VAL A 67 -10.02 -3.94 15.50
C VAL A 67 -8.79 -3.11 15.16
N TYR A 68 -8.16 -2.48 16.13
CA TYR A 68 -6.91 -1.77 15.95
C TYR A 68 -5.78 -2.56 16.58
N ALA A 69 -4.66 -2.72 15.89
CA ALA A 69 -3.51 -3.45 16.40
C ALA A 69 -2.21 -2.84 15.87
N LYS A 70 -1.14 -2.93 16.66
CA LYS A 70 0.16 -2.40 16.26
C LYS A 70 0.87 -3.41 15.35
N ARG A 71 1.27 -2.96 14.15
CA ARG A 71 2.14 -3.73 13.27
C ARG A 71 3.61 -3.56 13.68
N PRO A 72 4.47 -4.57 13.50
CA PRO A 72 5.91 -4.42 13.71
C PRO A 72 6.47 -3.20 12.96
N LYS A 73 7.36 -2.45 13.61
CA LYS A 73 8.04 -1.26 13.04
C LYS A 73 7.10 -0.11 12.62
N ARG A 74 5.84 -0.08 13.09
CA ARG A 74 4.93 1.07 12.96
C ARG A 74 4.84 1.85 14.28
N PHE A 75 4.58 3.15 14.22
CA PHE A 75 4.53 3.99 15.42
C PHE A 75 3.24 3.74 16.20
N GLY A 76 2.10 3.78 15.52
CA GLY A 76 0.77 3.57 16.11
C GLY A 76 0.05 2.33 15.60
N PRO A 77 -1.17 2.08 16.10
CA PRO A 77 -2.04 1.00 15.63
C PRO A 77 -2.56 1.27 14.22
N SER A 78 -2.63 0.22 13.40
CA SER A 78 -3.38 0.21 12.14
C SER A 78 -4.79 -0.32 12.39
N ARG A 79 -5.75 0.09 11.56
CA ARG A 79 -7.11 -0.45 11.60
C ARG A 79 -7.21 -1.73 10.78
N PHE A 80 -7.82 -2.76 11.35
CA PHE A 80 -8.09 -4.05 10.73
C PHE A 80 -9.57 -4.41 10.78
N VAL A 81 -10.01 -5.37 9.96
CA VAL A 81 -11.36 -5.94 9.96
C VAL A 81 -11.30 -7.48 9.98
N LYS A 82 -12.06 -8.11 10.88
CA LYS A 82 -12.01 -9.58 11.11
C LYS A 82 -12.98 -10.40 10.25
N ASN A 83 -14.08 -9.80 9.82
CA ASN A 83 -15.18 -10.48 9.12
C ASN A 83 -15.26 -10.11 7.63
N ARG A 84 -14.11 -9.85 7.01
CA ARG A 84 -13.99 -9.55 5.57
C ARG A 84 -12.89 -10.39 4.93
N SER A 85 -12.96 -10.51 3.61
CA SER A 85 -12.03 -11.29 2.79
C SER A 85 -11.44 -10.40 1.69
N PRO A 86 -10.24 -10.75 1.15
CA PRO A 86 -9.62 -9.95 0.11
C PRO A 86 -10.54 -9.76 -1.09
N GLU A 87 -10.48 -8.60 -1.72
CA GLU A 87 -11.38 -8.23 -2.81
C GLU A 87 -10.64 -8.19 -4.14
N PRO A 88 -11.22 -8.69 -5.25
CA PRO A 88 -10.62 -8.57 -6.58
C PRO A 88 -10.25 -7.14 -6.90
N CYS A 89 -9.03 -6.91 -7.36
CA CYS A 89 -8.49 -5.59 -7.61
C CYS A 89 -7.76 -5.55 -8.95
N ASN A 90 -7.97 -4.45 -9.68
CA ASN A 90 -7.38 -4.19 -10.99
C ASN A 90 -6.27 -3.14 -10.93
N SER A 91 -5.73 -2.81 -9.77
CA SER A 91 -4.69 -1.79 -9.64
C SER A 91 -3.49 -2.27 -8.82
N VAL A 92 -2.33 -1.67 -9.12
CA VAL A 92 -1.11 -1.84 -8.34
C VAL A 92 -0.66 -0.46 -7.86
N VAL A 93 -0.34 -0.36 -6.58
CA VAL A 93 0.36 0.79 -6.03
C VAL A 93 1.86 0.53 -6.10
N VAL A 94 2.61 1.50 -6.64
CA VAL A 94 4.07 1.48 -6.69
C VAL A 94 4.60 2.74 -6.01
N ILE A 95 5.51 2.57 -5.05
CA ILE A 95 6.21 3.67 -4.40
C ILE A 95 7.68 3.63 -4.78
N LEU A 96 8.16 4.73 -5.36
CA LEU A 96 9.54 4.87 -5.84
C LEU A 96 10.20 6.09 -5.19
N LYS A 97 11.51 6.00 -5.02
CA LYS A 97 12.35 7.12 -4.60
C LYS A 97 13.48 7.32 -5.61
N ALA A 98 13.70 8.56 -6.04
CA ALA A 98 14.86 8.87 -6.88
C ALA A 98 16.17 8.67 -6.09
N GLY A 99 17.14 8.04 -6.74
CA GLY A 99 18.53 7.92 -6.31
C GLY A 99 19.48 8.55 -7.33
N ASP A 100 20.75 8.20 -7.24
CA ASP A 100 21.79 8.73 -8.13
C ASP A 100 21.70 8.09 -9.53
N GLY A 101 20.85 8.66 -10.39
CA GLY A 101 20.68 8.26 -11.79
C GLY A 101 19.68 7.13 -12.05
N GLU A 102 18.90 6.75 -11.04
CA GLU A 102 17.89 5.67 -11.12
C GLU A 102 16.79 5.88 -10.07
N TYR A 103 15.70 5.12 -10.18
CA TYR A 103 14.68 5.02 -9.13
C TYR A 103 14.86 3.72 -8.35
N VAL A 104 14.72 3.83 -7.03
CA VAL A 104 14.71 2.69 -6.11
C VAL A 104 13.27 2.36 -5.76
N LEU A 105 12.88 1.09 -5.96
CA LEU A 105 11.60 0.58 -5.51
C LEU A 105 11.56 0.55 -3.98
N VAL A 106 10.52 1.16 -3.39
CA VAL A 106 10.31 1.19 -1.94
C VAL A 106 9.32 0.11 -1.54
N THR A 107 8.16 0.07 -2.19
CA THR A 107 7.12 -0.95 -2.00
C THR A 107 6.23 -1.03 -3.23
N ALA A 108 5.65 -2.21 -3.44
CA ALA A 108 4.57 -2.41 -4.38
C ALA A 108 3.57 -3.43 -3.86
N PHE A 109 2.29 -3.21 -4.15
CA PHE A 109 1.20 -4.11 -3.75
C PHE A 109 -0.02 -3.95 -4.66
N VAL A 110 -0.83 -5.01 -4.75
CA VAL A 110 -2.14 -4.95 -5.39
C VAL A 110 -3.12 -4.22 -4.46
N GLY A 111 -3.79 -3.20 -4.99
CA GLY A 111 -4.67 -2.35 -4.21
C GLY A 111 -4.79 -0.95 -4.79
N THR A 112 -5.59 -0.13 -4.13
CA THR A 112 -5.70 1.30 -4.38
C THR A 112 -4.73 2.06 -3.48
N ARG A 113 -4.40 3.29 -3.86
CA ARG A 113 -3.52 4.16 -3.07
C ARG A 113 -4.19 4.46 -1.72
N PRO A 114 -3.60 4.02 -0.60
CA PRO A 114 -4.11 4.37 0.71
C PRO A 114 -3.67 5.78 1.09
N GLU A 115 -4.42 6.39 2.02
CA GLU A 115 -3.93 7.57 2.73
C GLU A 115 -2.90 7.16 3.81
N PRO A 116 -2.00 8.08 4.22
CA PRO A 116 -1.15 7.86 5.39
C PRO A 116 -1.96 7.40 6.60
N GLU A 117 -1.37 6.57 7.45
CA GLU A 117 -2.00 6.17 8.71
C GLU A 117 -2.24 7.39 9.60
N PRO A 118 -3.30 7.45 10.44
CA PRO A 118 -3.63 8.68 11.17
C PRO A 118 -2.59 9.14 12.19
N TRP A 119 -1.69 8.25 12.60
CA TRP A 119 -0.56 8.56 13.48
C TRP A 119 0.72 8.97 12.73
N ASP A 120 0.74 8.89 11.39
CA ASP A 120 1.89 9.28 10.58
C ASP A 120 2.08 10.80 10.62
N ARG A 121 3.33 11.26 10.59
CA ARG A 121 3.64 12.70 10.61
C ARG A 121 3.08 13.47 9.41
N ASN A 122 2.76 12.77 8.32
CA ASN A 122 2.19 13.35 7.10
C ASN A 122 0.66 13.13 7.03
N ALA A 123 0.03 12.62 8.08
CA ALA A 123 -1.41 12.42 8.12
C ALA A 123 -2.15 13.77 7.99
N THR A 124 -3.30 13.72 7.34
CA THR A 124 -4.21 14.86 7.20
C THR A 124 -5.62 14.43 7.61
N GLU A 125 -6.61 15.33 7.55
CA GLU A 125 -8.02 14.97 7.77
C GLU A 125 -8.48 13.84 6.83
N LYS A 126 -7.97 13.81 5.59
CA LYS A 126 -8.23 12.73 4.63
C LYS A 126 -7.75 11.37 5.12
N SER A 127 -6.66 11.33 5.89
CA SER A 127 -6.16 10.10 6.50
C SER A 127 -7.19 9.54 7.48
N VAL A 128 -7.74 10.39 8.35
CA VAL A 128 -8.77 9.99 9.31
C VAL A 128 -10.03 9.53 8.59
N GLU A 129 -10.50 10.29 7.60
CA GLU A 129 -11.68 9.94 6.80
C GLU A 129 -11.51 8.61 6.05
N PHE A 130 -10.36 8.41 5.43
CA PHE A 130 -10.03 7.17 4.73
C PHE A 130 -10.02 5.99 5.70
N TRP A 131 -9.26 6.08 6.80
CA TRP A 131 -9.15 4.98 7.77
C TRP A 131 -10.39 4.79 8.63
N ALA A 132 -11.30 5.76 8.72
CA ALA A 132 -12.63 5.56 9.31
C ALA A 132 -13.54 4.68 8.44
N SER A 133 -13.28 4.65 7.12
CA SER A 133 -14.06 3.88 6.15
C SER A 133 -13.29 2.70 5.55
N HIS A 134 -12.00 2.55 5.79
CA HIS A 134 -11.17 1.45 5.27
C HIS A 134 -10.41 0.72 6.38
N ALA A 135 -10.11 -0.55 6.17
CA ALA A 135 -9.32 -1.35 7.10
C ALA A 135 -8.53 -2.42 6.38
N LEU A 136 -7.41 -2.84 6.98
CA LEU A 136 -6.66 -4.01 6.53
C LEU A 136 -7.37 -5.30 6.96
N ILE A 137 -7.35 -6.34 6.14
CA ILE A 137 -7.93 -7.62 6.52
C ILE A 137 -7.12 -8.23 7.65
N TRP A 138 -7.79 -8.74 8.68
CA TRP A 138 -7.13 -9.41 9.79
C TRP A 138 -6.29 -10.59 9.30
N GLY A 139 -5.03 -10.65 9.74
CA GLY A 139 -4.08 -11.68 9.30
C GLY A 139 -3.40 -11.42 7.95
N SER A 140 -3.76 -10.35 7.22
CA SER A 140 -3.05 -9.95 6.00
C SER A 140 -1.66 -9.34 6.27
N GLU A 141 -1.44 -8.90 7.51
CA GLU A 141 -0.21 -8.27 7.98
C GLU A 141 0.12 -8.77 9.38
N PRO A 142 1.41 -8.86 9.75
CA PRO A 142 1.79 -9.22 11.10
C PRO A 142 1.36 -8.15 12.10
N VAL A 143 0.87 -8.60 13.25
CA VAL A 143 0.51 -7.76 14.40
C VAL A 143 1.36 -8.14 15.62
N ILE A 144 1.59 -7.18 16.51
CA ILE A 144 2.23 -7.41 17.81
C ILE A 144 1.14 -7.94 18.77
N PRO A 145 1.23 -9.19 19.25
CA PRO A 145 0.20 -9.74 20.14
C PRO A 145 0.02 -8.93 21.42
N GLY A 146 -1.23 -8.77 21.86
CA GLY A 146 -1.59 -8.00 23.06
C GLY A 146 -1.73 -6.50 22.83
N THR A 147 -1.63 -6.03 21.57
CA THR A 147 -1.88 -4.62 21.20
C THR A 147 -3.25 -4.37 20.61
N GLU A 148 -4.08 -5.42 20.51
CA GLU A 148 -5.43 -5.37 19.96
C GLU A 148 -6.37 -4.55 20.85
N THR A 149 -7.15 -3.66 20.23
CA THR A 149 -8.18 -2.87 20.89
C THR A 149 -9.34 -2.59 19.94
N ASP A 150 -10.55 -2.57 20.46
CA ASP A 150 -11.76 -2.21 19.69
C ASP A 150 -12.04 -0.70 19.77
N LYS A 151 -11.28 0.04 20.59
CA LYS A 151 -11.37 1.50 20.69
C LYS A 151 -10.49 2.17 19.64
N CYS A 152 -11.08 3.06 18.85
CA CYS A 152 -10.34 3.89 17.90
C CYS A 152 -9.30 4.74 18.66
N PRO A 153 -8.00 4.67 18.29
CA PRO A 153 -6.93 5.32 19.04
C PRO A 153 -6.62 6.75 18.56
N TRP A 154 -7.38 7.28 17.60
CA TRP A 154 -7.21 8.60 16.99
C TRP A 154 -8.56 9.29 16.81
#